data_AF-A0A956R711-F1
#
_entry.id   AF-A0A956R711-F1
#
_cell.length_a   1.000
_cell.length_b   1.000
_cell.length_c   1.000
_cell.angle_alpha   90.00
_cell.angle_beta   90.00
_cell.angle_gamma   90.00
#
_symmetry.space_group_name_H-M   'P 1'
#
loop_
_entity.id
_entity.type
_entity.pdbx_description
1 polymer ?
#
loop_
_entity_poly.entity_id
_entity_poly.type
_entity_poly.pdbx_seq_one_letter_code
_entity_poly.pdbx_strand_id
1 'polypeptide(L)'
;MGGGAGQPFGPQHQTYQYEDTRAHRDAAVVLVLEGDVELVLELTNGTEPLGLELTVTAAHDHVITHLDDRPALEVLDEMVGVTRTIDHNQTADWALGVHPDDGAAYEGPITRAIFGMDVEAKALVLQAPIATGATVQVCHRTREAVHDRAVAMAKRLREQLTRRDPFLLLSFECGARPRPFLGDEAARQEVVAIQHTVGPWLPWLGFYAWGELAPVGSRTHLHNYTFPLVALCRARAETPSP
;
A
#
# COMPACT_ATOMS: atom_id res chain seq x y z
N MET A 1 0.40 11.96 3.64
CA MET A 1 0.81 10.63 3.18
C MET A 1 2.12 10.24 3.81
N GLY A 2 2.46 8.96 3.83
CA GLY A 2 3.70 8.46 4.41
C GLY A 2 3.56 6.97 4.64
N GLY A 3 4.19 6.45 5.69
CA GLY A 3 3.94 5.08 6.12
C GLY A 3 4.72 4.68 7.35
N GLY A 4 4.53 3.44 7.77
CA GLY A 4 5.17 2.88 8.95
C GLY A 4 6.68 2.83 8.79
N ALA A 5 7.40 3.25 9.84
CA ALA A 5 8.80 2.88 9.99
C ALA A 5 8.87 1.36 10.14
N GLY A 6 9.77 0.73 9.41
CA GLY A 6 9.96 -0.70 9.54
C GLY A 6 11.38 -1.09 9.21
N GLN A 7 11.69 -2.31 9.58
CA GLN A 7 12.99 -2.90 9.32
C GLN A 7 12.90 -3.83 8.11
N PRO A 8 13.98 -3.94 7.32
CA PRO A 8 14.08 -4.96 6.30
C PRO A 8 14.44 -6.31 6.93
N PHE A 9 13.52 -7.29 6.84
CA PHE A 9 13.70 -8.72 7.11
C PHE A 9 14.11 -9.11 8.55
N GLY A 10 13.65 -10.28 9.02
CA GLY A 10 13.98 -10.81 10.35
C GLY A 10 13.00 -10.42 11.46
N PRO A 11 13.27 -10.85 12.72
CA PRO A 11 12.35 -10.72 13.84
C PRO A 11 12.10 -9.26 14.19
N GLN A 12 10.84 -8.87 14.43
CA GLN A 12 10.45 -7.48 14.72
C GLN A 12 11.31 -6.86 15.83
N HIS A 13 11.95 -5.73 15.52
CA HIS A 13 12.62 -4.89 16.50
C HIS A 13 11.89 -3.57 16.67
N GLN A 14 12.06 -2.97 17.85
CA GLN A 14 11.60 -1.61 18.13
C GLN A 14 12.22 -0.64 17.12
N THR A 15 11.38 0.12 16.42
CA THR A 15 11.82 1.26 15.61
C THR A 15 11.87 2.52 16.45
N TYR A 16 12.72 3.47 16.04
CA TYR A 16 12.93 4.74 16.73
C TYR A 16 12.80 5.91 15.75
N GLN A 17 12.24 7.00 16.23
CA GLN A 17 12.18 8.28 15.53
C GLN A 17 13.13 9.26 16.22
N TYR A 18 13.98 9.91 15.44
CA TYR A 18 15.03 10.76 15.99
C TYR A 18 14.64 12.24 15.89
N GLU A 19 14.74 12.94 17.01
CA GLU A 19 14.57 14.38 17.15
C GLU A 19 15.89 14.95 17.68
N ASP A 20 16.68 15.56 16.81
CA ASP A 20 18.06 15.99 17.08
C ASP A 20 18.93 14.86 17.66
N THR A 21 19.12 14.87 18.99
CA THR A 21 19.94 13.90 19.73
C THR A 21 19.10 12.93 20.56
N ARG A 22 17.76 13.02 20.49
CA ARG A 22 16.82 12.16 21.22
C ARG A 22 16.26 11.08 20.29
N ALA A 23 16.16 9.87 20.82
CA ALA A 23 15.46 8.76 20.17
C ALA A 23 14.12 8.53 20.88
N HIS A 24 13.04 8.63 20.11
CA HIS A 24 11.67 8.38 20.54
C HIS A 24 11.22 7.00 20.05
N ARG A 25 10.24 6.42 20.75
CA ARG A 25 9.50 5.21 20.36
C ARG A 25 8.02 5.53 20.36
N ASP A 26 7.23 4.73 19.63
CA ASP A 26 5.78 4.93 19.51
C ASP A 26 5.43 6.36 19.04
N ALA A 27 6.28 6.92 18.18
CA ALA A 27 6.22 8.29 17.72
C ALA A 27 6.09 8.34 16.19
N ALA A 28 5.62 9.48 15.69
CA ALA A 28 5.54 9.77 14.27
C ALA A 28 6.28 11.08 13.96
N VAL A 29 6.89 11.14 12.78
CA VAL A 29 7.42 12.38 12.22
C VAL A 29 6.44 12.89 11.18
N VAL A 30 5.99 14.13 11.32
CA VAL A 30 5.02 14.76 10.42
C VAL A 30 5.66 15.95 9.74
N LEU A 31 5.60 15.97 8.41
CA LEU A 31 5.94 17.14 7.61
C LEU A 31 4.64 17.80 7.14
N VAL A 32 4.46 19.07 7.49
CA VAL A 32 3.38 19.91 6.99
C VAL A 32 3.92 20.81 5.89
N LEU A 33 3.25 20.83 4.75
CA LEU A 33 3.55 21.73 3.64
C LEU A 33 2.45 22.80 3.60
N GLU A 34 2.86 24.06 3.58
CA GLU A 34 1.97 25.22 3.54
C GLU A 34 2.50 26.23 2.50
N GLY A 35 1.60 27.01 1.92
CA GLY A 35 1.91 28.03 0.90
C GLY A 35 1.45 27.62 -0.50
N ASP A 36 2.16 28.14 -1.51
CA ASP A 36 1.81 28.00 -2.94
C ASP A 36 2.19 26.62 -3.50
N VAL A 37 1.68 25.56 -2.86
CA VAL A 37 1.89 24.16 -3.24
C VAL A 37 0.55 23.46 -3.47
N GLU A 38 0.41 22.85 -4.63
CA GLU A 38 -0.68 21.92 -4.98
C GLU A 38 -0.14 20.49 -4.97
N LEU A 39 -0.91 19.55 -4.40
CA LEU A 39 -0.58 18.14 -4.38
C LEU A 39 -1.39 17.39 -5.44
N VAL A 40 -0.69 16.63 -6.30
CA VAL A 40 -1.34 15.68 -7.21
C VAL A 40 -0.91 14.29 -6.80
N LEU A 41 -1.89 13.43 -6.52
CA LEU A 41 -1.66 12.12 -5.93
C LEU A 41 -2.16 11.02 -6.84
N GLU A 42 -1.39 9.94 -6.91
CA GLU A 42 -1.76 8.69 -7.56
C GLU A 42 -1.18 7.55 -6.72
N LEU A 43 -1.85 6.40 -6.69
CA LEU A 43 -1.34 5.21 -6.00
C LEU A 43 -1.78 3.94 -6.72
N THR A 44 -1.01 2.87 -6.51
CA THR A 44 -1.31 1.53 -7.00
C THR A 44 -0.97 0.48 -5.94
N ASN A 45 -1.80 -0.54 -5.75
CA ASN A 45 -1.52 -1.72 -4.92
C ASN A 45 -1.06 -2.93 -5.76
N GLY A 46 -1.33 -2.96 -7.07
CA GLY A 46 -0.88 -4.04 -7.94
C GLY A 46 -1.51 -5.42 -7.65
N THR A 47 -2.55 -5.46 -6.80
CA THR A 47 -3.26 -6.67 -6.42
C THR A 47 -4.55 -6.86 -7.23
N GLU A 48 -4.98 -8.10 -7.35
CA GLU A 48 -6.16 -8.49 -8.09
C GLU A 48 -7.08 -9.34 -7.21
N PRO A 49 -8.36 -8.98 -7.10
CA PRO A 49 -9.32 -9.74 -6.31
C PRO A 49 -9.53 -11.14 -6.87
N LEU A 50 -9.74 -12.11 -5.98
CA LEU A 50 -9.95 -13.52 -6.28
C LEU A 50 -11.20 -14.04 -5.56
N GLY A 51 -12.05 -14.76 -6.29
CA GLY A 51 -13.19 -15.48 -5.72
C GLY A 51 -14.34 -14.55 -5.30
N LEU A 52 -15.11 -14.99 -4.32
CA LEU A 52 -16.27 -14.26 -3.79
C LEU A 52 -15.87 -13.34 -2.65
N GLU A 53 -16.71 -12.34 -2.39
CA GLU A 53 -16.65 -11.55 -1.16
C GLU A 53 -17.00 -12.42 0.05
N LEU A 54 -16.31 -12.16 1.16
CA LEU A 54 -16.43 -12.85 2.44
C LEU A 54 -16.68 -11.81 3.53
N THR A 55 -17.37 -12.20 4.60
CA THR A 55 -17.58 -11.35 5.77
C THR A 55 -16.60 -11.72 6.88
N VAL A 56 -15.91 -10.73 7.45
CA VAL A 56 -15.13 -10.92 8.67
C VAL A 56 -16.10 -11.14 9.84
N THR A 57 -16.30 -12.38 10.26
CA THR A 57 -17.29 -12.75 11.29
C THR A 57 -16.68 -12.79 12.69
N ALA A 58 -15.37 -13.00 12.82
CA ALA A 58 -14.65 -12.84 14.07
C ALA A 58 -13.20 -12.38 13.85
N ALA A 59 -12.80 -11.33 14.57
CA ALA A 59 -11.44 -10.82 14.60
C ALA A 59 -11.10 -10.24 15.97
N HIS A 60 -9.83 -10.27 16.34
CA HIS A 60 -9.29 -9.57 17.51
C HIS A 60 -8.03 -8.81 17.07
N ASP A 61 -8.10 -7.48 17.14
CA ASP A 61 -7.06 -6.60 16.60
C ASP A 61 -6.72 -6.95 15.13
N HIS A 62 -5.46 -7.29 14.83
CA HIS A 62 -5.00 -7.64 13.49
C HIS A 62 -5.08 -9.14 13.18
N VAL A 63 -5.73 -9.93 14.04
CA VAL A 63 -5.88 -11.38 13.87
C VAL A 63 -7.32 -11.70 13.51
N ILE A 64 -7.53 -12.24 12.30
CA ILE A 64 -8.84 -12.69 11.82
C ILE A 64 -8.95 -14.19 12.08
N THR A 65 -9.92 -14.57 12.92
CA THR A 65 -10.15 -15.98 13.26
C THR A 65 -11.23 -16.59 12.38
N HIS A 66 -12.24 -15.82 11.95
CA HIS A 66 -13.32 -16.33 11.10
C HIS A 66 -13.69 -15.43 9.92
N LEU A 67 -13.94 -16.08 8.79
CA LEU A 67 -14.53 -15.55 7.57
C LEU A 67 -15.80 -16.37 7.27
N ASP A 68 -16.95 -15.72 7.13
CA ASP A 68 -18.26 -16.37 6.94
C ASP A 68 -18.53 -17.54 7.92
N ASP A 69 -18.31 -17.30 9.22
CA ASP A 69 -18.48 -18.25 10.31
C ASP A 69 -17.60 -19.51 10.21
N ARG A 70 -16.52 -19.46 9.40
CA ARG A 70 -15.56 -20.54 9.22
C ARG A 70 -14.14 -20.09 9.60
N PRO A 71 -13.28 -20.99 10.09
CA PRO A 71 -11.89 -20.65 10.41
C PRO A 71 -11.18 -20.00 9.21
N ALA A 72 -10.61 -18.81 9.41
CA ALA A 72 -10.09 -17.99 8.33
C ALA A 72 -8.95 -18.66 7.54
N LEU A 73 -8.10 -19.43 8.23
CA LEU A 73 -7.03 -20.18 7.58
C LEU A 73 -7.56 -21.32 6.69
N GLU A 74 -8.64 -21.99 7.10
CA GLU A 74 -9.24 -23.05 6.28
C GLU A 74 -9.89 -22.48 5.02
N VAL A 75 -10.56 -21.34 5.15
CA VAL A 75 -11.14 -20.63 3.99
C VAL A 75 -10.04 -20.25 3.01
N LEU A 76 -8.94 -19.66 3.49
CA LEU A 76 -7.82 -19.31 2.63
C LEU A 76 -7.16 -20.55 2.01
N ASP A 77 -6.98 -21.63 2.77
CA ASP A 77 -6.39 -22.88 2.26
C ASP A 77 -7.26 -23.55 1.18
N GLU A 78 -8.58 -23.54 1.33
CA GLU A 78 -9.48 -24.05 0.29
C GLU A 78 -9.41 -23.22 -1.00
N MET A 79 -9.26 -21.91 -0.88
CA MET A 79 -9.20 -21.02 -2.04
C MET A 79 -7.87 -21.10 -2.79
N VAL A 80 -6.75 -21.18 -2.07
CA VAL A 80 -5.41 -20.96 -2.65
C VAL A 80 -4.35 -21.98 -2.24
N GLY A 81 -4.69 -22.96 -1.39
CA GLY A 81 -3.81 -24.08 -1.03
C GLY A 81 -2.62 -23.74 -0.15
N VAL A 82 -2.70 -22.66 0.65
CA VAL A 82 -1.57 -22.11 1.43
C VAL A 82 -0.90 -23.08 2.40
N THR A 83 -1.58 -24.11 2.89
CA THR A 83 -1.01 -25.09 3.84
C THR A 83 -0.33 -26.27 3.15
N ARG A 84 -0.52 -26.44 1.83
CA ARG A 84 0.10 -27.54 1.06
C ARG A 84 1.56 -27.28 0.73
N THR A 85 2.01 -26.05 0.88
CA THR A 85 3.32 -25.55 0.42
C THR A 85 3.93 -24.61 1.45
N ILE A 86 3.95 -24.99 2.74
CA ILE A 86 4.43 -24.17 3.87
C ILE A 86 5.91 -23.78 3.69
N ASP A 87 6.15 -22.79 2.86
CA ASP A 87 7.25 -21.85 2.93
C ASP A 87 6.62 -20.54 3.40
N HIS A 88 7.08 -20.03 4.54
CA HIS A 88 6.63 -18.76 5.10
C HIS A 88 6.76 -17.58 4.10
N ASN A 89 7.53 -17.75 3.01
CA ASN A 89 7.60 -16.78 1.92
C ASN A 89 6.31 -16.65 1.06
N GLN A 90 5.37 -17.61 1.10
CA GLN A 90 4.17 -17.60 0.24
C GLN A 90 2.99 -16.79 0.79
N THR A 91 2.96 -16.43 2.08
CA THR A 91 1.87 -15.60 2.63
C THR A 91 1.87 -14.19 2.04
N ALA A 92 3.06 -13.71 1.65
CA ALA A 92 3.25 -12.38 1.09
C ALA A 92 2.56 -12.21 -0.27
N ASP A 93 2.23 -13.29 -0.99
CA ASP A 93 1.52 -13.20 -2.27
C ASP A 93 0.02 -12.92 -2.10
N TRP A 94 -0.48 -13.04 -0.87
CA TRP A 94 -1.89 -12.92 -0.55
C TRP A 94 -2.17 -11.72 0.36
N ALA A 95 -3.36 -11.18 0.19
CA ALA A 95 -3.90 -10.13 1.02
C ALA A 95 -5.41 -10.27 1.14
N LEU A 96 -5.99 -9.54 2.10
CA LEU A 96 -7.42 -9.27 2.12
C LEU A 96 -7.65 -7.84 1.61
N GLY A 97 -8.44 -7.71 0.57
CA GLY A 97 -8.93 -6.44 0.08
C GLY A 97 -10.17 -6.02 0.85
N VAL A 98 -10.17 -4.79 1.37
CA VAL A 98 -11.33 -4.15 2.01
C VAL A 98 -11.90 -3.12 1.05
N HIS A 99 -13.18 -3.23 0.68
CA HIS A 99 -13.82 -2.24 -0.17
C HIS A 99 -14.12 -0.95 0.62
N PRO A 100 -13.73 0.24 0.13
CA PRO A 100 -14.04 1.49 0.82
C PRO A 100 -15.55 1.78 0.79
N ASP A 101 -16.10 2.17 1.95
CA ASP A 101 -17.55 2.44 2.12
C ASP A 101 -18.09 3.56 1.20
N ASP A 102 -17.23 4.49 0.80
CA ASP A 102 -17.62 5.69 0.04
C ASP A 102 -17.62 5.47 -1.48
N GLY A 103 -17.37 4.24 -1.95
CA GLY A 103 -17.40 3.88 -3.37
C GLY A 103 -16.37 4.65 -4.21
N ALA A 104 -15.32 5.17 -3.58
CA ALA A 104 -14.29 5.94 -4.26
C ALA A 104 -13.70 5.16 -5.44
N ALA A 105 -13.56 5.84 -6.58
CA ALA A 105 -12.89 5.30 -7.75
C ALA A 105 -11.41 5.07 -7.42
N TYR A 106 -11.08 3.83 -7.07
CA TYR A 106 -9.75 3.33 -6.79
C TYR A 106 -9.52 2.06 -7.63
N GLU A 107 -8.25 1.72 -7.90
CA GLU A 107 -7.91 0.62 -8.82
C GLU A 107 -8.25 -0.79 -8.31
N GLY A 108 -8.84 -0.90 -7.12
CA GLY A 108 -9.25 -2.13 -6.48
C GLY A 108 -9.67 -1.91 -5.02
N PRO A 109 -9.69 -2.97 -4.19
CA PRO A 109 -9.90 -2.84 -2.77
C PRO A 109 -8.64 -2.33 -2.05
N ILE A 110 -8.81 -1.81 -0.83
CA ILE A 110 -7.71 -1.41 0.05
C ILE A 110 -7.07 -2.68 0.62
N THR A 111 -5.81 -2.91 0.26
CA THR A 111 -5.11 -4.16 0.57
C THR A 111 -4.61 -4.22 2.02
N ARG A 112 -4.83 -5.37 2.68
CA ARG A 112 -4.25 -5.78 3.97
C ARG A 112 -3.43 -7.03 3.77
N ALA A 113 -2.11 -6.90 3.87
CA ALA A 113 -1.19 -8.02 3.68
C ALA A 113 -1.37 -9.08 4.78
N ILE A 114 -1.35 -10.36 4.37
CA ILE A 114 -1.32 -11.49 5.29
C ILE A 114 0.14 -11.76 5.66
N PHE A 115 0.57 -11.21 6.79
CA PHE A 115 1.95 -11.31 7.27
C PHE A 115 2.25 -12.65 7.92
N GLY A 116 1.23 -13.37 8.35
CA GLY A 116 1.38 -14.67 8.96
C GLY A 116 0.07 -15.44 9.06
N MET A 117 0.20 -16.68 9.50
CA MET A 117 -0.90 -17.58 9.77
C MET A 117 -0.66 -18.20 11.14
N ASP A 118 -1.69 -18.23 11.97
CA ASP A 118 -1.67 -18.99 13.21
C ASP A 118 -2.33 -20.35 12.92
N VAL A 119 -1.51 -21.40 12.84
CA VAL A 119 -1.97 -22.75 12.49
C VAL A 119 -2.78 -23.38 13.63
N GLU A 120 -2.45 -23.07 14.89
CA GLU A 120 -3.15 -23.61 16.05
C GLU A 120 -4.54 -22.97 16.18
N ALA A 121 -4.59 -21.63 16.08
CA ALA A 121 -5.84 -20.88 16.12
C ALA A 121 -6.61 -20.88 14.78
N LYS A 122 -6.02 -21.43 13.70
CA LYS A 122 -6.54 -21.42 12.32
C LYS A 122 -6.90 -20.00 11.84
N ALA A 123 -6.05 -19.04 12.16
CA ALA A 123 -6.29 -17.62 11.97
C ALA A 123 -5.30 -16.98 10.99
N LEU A 124 -5.68 -15.83 10.43
CA LEU A 124 -4.84 -14.99 9.59
C LEU A 124 -4.31 -13.80 10.40
N VAL A 125 -3.01 -13.54 10.31
CA VAL A 125 -2.34 -12.43 10.98
C VAL A 125 -2.02 -11.34 9.96
N LEU A 126 -2.61 -10.17 10.13
CA LEU A 126 -2.48 -9.04 9.22
C LEU A 126 -1.51 -7.98 9.78
N GLN A 127 -1.10 -7.02 8.95
CA GLN A 127 -0.34 -5.86 9.46
C GLN A 127 -1.22 -4.86 10.23
N ALA A 128 -2.52 -4.86 9.95
CA ALA A 128 -3.46 -3.88 10.42
C ALA A 128 -4.84 -4.50 10.59
N PRO A 129 -5.63 -4.02 11.56
CA PRO A 129 -6.94 -4.57 11.84
C PRO A 129 -7.91 -4.38 10.67
N ILE A 130 -8.81 -5.35 10.54
CA ILE A 130 -10.05 -5.25 9.75
C ILE A 130 -11.20 -5.46 10.74
N ALA A 131 -12.21 -4.58 10.70
CA ALA A 131 -13.34 -4.65 11.61
C ALA A 131 -14.20 -5.90 11.35
N THR A 132 -14.72 -6.51 12.42
CA THR A 132 -15.79 -7.51 12.32
C THR A 132 -17.01 -6.89 11.65
N GLY A 133 -17.63 -7.63 10.74
CA GLY A 133 -18.72 -7.17 9.86
C GLY A 133 -18.24 -6.55 8.55
N ALA A 134 -16.94 -6.34 8.36
CA ALA A 134 -16.42 -5.85 7.08
C ALA A 134 -16.49 -6.91 5.98
N THR A 135 -16.83 -6.47 4.78
CA THR A 135 -16.72 -7.28 3.56
C THR A 135 -15.29 -7.23 3.05
N VAL A 136 -14.72 -8.41 2.81
CA VAL A 136 -13.36 -8.57 2.29
C VAL A 136 -13.32 -9.52 1.11
N GLN A 137 -12.27 -9.43 0.31
CA GLN A 137 -12.00 -10.39 -0.76
C GLN A 137 -10.53 -10.80 -0.73
N VAL A 138 -10.25 -12.08 -0.95
CA VAL A 138 -8.86 -12.52 -1.09
C VAL A 138 -8.29 -11.86 -2.32
N CYS A 139 -7.12 -11.25 -2.19
CA CYS A 139 -6.40 -10.60 -3.28
C CYS A 139 -5.06 -11.30 -3.48
N HIS A 140 -4.66 -11.42 -4.73
CA HIS A 140 -3.36 -11.96 -5.14
C HIS A 140 -2.56 -10.90 -5.88
N ARG A 141 -1.26 -11.11 -6.04
CA ARG A 141 -0.41 -10.24 -6.85
C ARG A 141 0.45 -11.05 -7.79
N THR A 142 0.59 -10.56 -9.01
CA THR A 142 1.54 -11.06 -10.02
C THR A 142 2.54 -9.97 -10.35
N ARG A 143 3.74 -10.37 -10.80
CA ARG A 143 4.80 -9.41 -11.14
C ARG A 143 4.35 -8.51 -12.30
N GLU A 144 3.63 -9.10 -13.23
CA GLU A 144 3.03 -8.46 -14.39
C GLU A 144 1.99 -7.42 -13.95
N ALA A 145 1.00 -7.80 -13.13
CA ALA A 145 -0.03 -6.88 -12.66
C ALA A 145 0.56 -5.72 -11.84
N VAL A 146 1.53 -6.00 -10.97
CA VAL A 146 2.23 -4.99 -10.17
C VAL A 146 2.93 -3.97 -11.07
N HIS A 147 3.68 -4.43 -12.08
CA HIS A 147 4.38 -3.57 -13.01
C HIS A 147 3.43 -2.77 -13.92
N ASP A 148 2.45 -3.42 -14.55
CA ASP A 148 1.55 -2.80 -15.51
C ASP A 148 0.68 -1.72 -14.86
N ARG A 149 0.21 -1.97 -13.63
CA ARG A 149 -0.56 -0.98 -12.85
C ARG A 149 0.31 0.19 -12.39
N ALA A 150 1.58 -0.04 -12.07
CA ALA A 150 2.52 1.04 -11.78
C ALA A 150 2.77 1.94 -12.99
N VAL A 151 2.92 1.37 -14.19
CA VAL A 151 3.03 2.15 -15.43
C VAL A 151 1.71 2.88 -15.76
N ALA A 152 0.56 2.25 -15.53
CA ALA A 152 -0.73 2.89 -15.74
C ALA A 152 -0.94 4.07 -14.77
N MET A 153 -0.59 3.91 -13.49
CA MET A 153 -0.58 4.97 -12.49
C MET A 153 0.32 6.14 -12.94
N ALA A 154 1.51 5.84 -13.44
CA ALA A 154 2.44 6.86 -13.95
C ALA A 154 1.84 7.67 -15.12
N LYS A 155 1.09 7.02 -16.02
CA LYS A 155 0.39 7.68 -17.13
C LYS A 155 -0.73 8.60 -16.62
N ARG A 156 -1.57 8.13 -15.69
CA ARG A 156 -2.62 8.96 -15.08
C ARG A 156 -2.02 10.18 -14.37
N LEU A 157 -0.93 9.98 -13.62
CA LEU A 157 -0.22 11.09 -12.98
C LEU A 157 0.30 12.08 -14.03
N ARG A 158 0.94 11.59 -15.10
CA ARG A 158 1.42 12.44 -16.21
C ARG A 158 0.29 13.28 -16.82
N GLU A 159 -0.86 12.67 -17.08
CA GLU A 159 -2.02 13.34 -17.63
C GLU A 159 -2.50 14.47 -16.71
N GLN A 160 -2.62 14.19 -15.42
CA GLN A 160 -2.97 15.19 -14.39
C GLN A 160 -1.94 16.33 -14.34
N LEU A 161 -0.66 16.06 -14.61
CA LEU A 161 0.40 17.06 -14.59
C LEU A 161 0.49 17.96 -15.83
N THR A 162 -0.20 17.64 -16.93
CA THR A 162 -0.06 18.33 -18.25
C THR A 162 -0.23 19.85 -18.18
N ARG A 163 -1.02 20.36 -17.23
CA ARG A 163 -1.30 21.79 -17.08
C ARG A 163 -0.82 22.36 -15.73
N ARG A 164 0.08 21.65 -15.06
CA ARG A 164 0.62 22.03 -13.76
C ARG A 164 2.11 22.29 -13.88
N ASP A 165 2.70 22.88 -12.84
CA ASP A 165 4.14 23.12 -12.74
C ASP A 165 4.74 22.24 -11.63
N PRO A 166 4.92 20.93 -11.87
CA PRO A 166 5.49 20.04 -10.87
C PRO A 166 6.99 20.32 -10.70
N PHE A 167 7.46 20.37 -9.45
CA PHE A 167 8.87 20.62 -9.12
C PHE A 167 9.52 19.51 -8.29
N LEU A 168 8.74 18.59 -7.72
CA LEU A 168 9.23 17.43 -6.99
C LEU A 168 8.23 16.28 -7.06
N LEU A 169 8.71 15.05 -7.24
CA LEU A 169 7.95 13.84 -7.00
C LEU A 169 8.41 13.18 -5.70
N LEU A 170 7.46 12.87 -4.83
CA LEU A 170 7.65 12.07 -3.62
C LEU A 170 7.07 10.68 -3.84
N SER A 171 7.79 9.64 -3.44
CA SER A 171 7.35 8.26 -3.59
C SER A 171 7.44 7.47 -2.27
N PHE A 172 6.40 6.71 -1.96
CA PHE A 172 6.27 5.97 -0.69
C PHE A 172 6.02 4.49 -0.97
N GLU A 173 7.01 3.75 -1.46
CA GLU A 173 6.79 2.37 -1.91
C GLU A 173 6.73 1.38 -0.73
N CYS A 174 5.76 0.47 -0.73
CA CYS A 174 5.72 -0.60 0.26
C CYS A 174 6.97 -1.47 0.17
N GLY A 175 7.69 -1.65 1.28
CA GLY A 175 8.91 -2.46 1.37
C GLY A 175 8.69 -3.94 1.01
N ALA A 176 7.45 -4.41 0.99
CA ALA A 176 7.06 -5.75 0.55
C ALA A 176 6.93 -5.91 -0.99
N ARG A 177 6.99 -4.82 -1.77
CA ARG A 177 6.94 -4.86 -3.25
C ARG A 177 8.30 -5.10 -3.92
N PRO A 178 9.39 -4.40 -3.57
CA PRO A 178 10.62 -4.47 -4.34
C PRO A 178 11.34 -5.80 -4.10
N ARG A 179 12.38 -5.86 -3.26
CA ARG A 179 13.16 -7.09 -3.08
C ARG A 179 12.34 -8.33 -2.65
N PRO A 180 11.35 -8.25 -1.74
CA PRO A 180 10.60 -9.43 -1.30
C PRO A 180 9.71 -10.07 -2.36
N PHE A 181 9.25 -9.29 -3.35
CA PHE A 181 8.27 -9.77 -4.34
C PHE A 181 8.78 -9.67 -5.77
N LEU A 182 9.14 -8.47 -6.23
CA LEU A 182 9.70 -8.24 -7.56
C LEU A 182 11.17 -8.70 -7.66
N GLY A 183 11.93 -8.65 -6.57
CA GLY A 183 13.38 -8.75 -6.61
C GLY A 183 14.04 -7.49 -7.16
N ASP A 184 15.35 -7.35 -6.94
CA ASP A 184 16.07 -6.09 -7.11
C ASP A 184 15.98 -5.52 -8.54
N GLU A 185 16.14 -6.36 -9.57
CA GLU A 185 16.16 -5.89 -10.95
C GLU A 185 14.77 -5.45 -11.45
N ALA A 186 13.72 -6.24 -11.19
CA ALA A 186 12.37 -5.87 -11.61
C ALA A 186 11.83 -4.65 -10.83
N ALA A 187 12.19 -4.53 -9.54
CA ALA A 187 11.89 -3.34 -8.75
C ALA A 187 12.55 -2.09 -9.33
N ARG A 188 13.83 -2.18 -9.71
CA ARG A 188 14.56 -1.09 -10.38
C ARG A 188 13.91 -0.71 -11.72
N GLN A 189 13.49 -1.70 -12.50
CA GLN A 189 12.81 -1.50 -13.78
C GLN A 189 11.45 -0.80 -13.61
N GLU A 190 10.68 -1.16 -12.59
CA GLU A 190 9.42 -0.48 -12.24
C GLU A 190 9.66 1.02 -11.96
N VAL A 191 10.60 1.35 -11.08
CA VAL A 191 10.91 2.75 -10.74
C VAL A 191 11.38 3.53 -11.97
N VAL A 192 12.27 2.96 -12.79
CA VAL A 192 12.74 3.61 -14.03
C VAL A 192 11.61 3.84 -15.02
N ALA A 193 10.70 2.87 -15.17
CA ALA A 193 9.55 3.00 -16.07
C ALA A 193 8.60 4.12 -15.62
N ILE A 194 8.33 4.23 -14.31
CA ILE A 194 7.53 5.31 -13.75
C ILE A 194 8.23 6.66 -13.97
N GLN A 195 9.53 6.77 -13.66
CA GLN A 195 10.33 8.00 -13.86
C GLN A 195 10.27 8.49 -15.29
N HIS A 196 10.48 7.60 -16.25
CA HIS A 196 10.44 7.92 -17.67
C HIS A 196 9.04 8.35 -18.13
N THR A 197 7.99 7.74 -17.56
CA THR A 197 6.59 8.02 -17.93
C THR A 197 6.07 9.34 -17.35
N VAL A 198 6.33 9.61 -16.06
CA VAL A 198 5.87 10.82 -15.37
C VAL A 198 6.62 12.05 -15.88
N GLY A 199 7.94 11.94 -16.04
CA GLY A 199 8.77 13.05 -16.47
C GLY A 199 10.22 12.86 -16.00
N PRO A 200 11.15 12.44 -16.88
CA PRO A 200 12.53 12.15 -16.49
C PRO A 200 13.31 13.38 -16.00
N TRP A 201 12.75 14.58 -16.16
CA TRP A 201 13.29 15.85 -15.70
C TRP A 201 12.86 16.22 -14.27
N LEU A 202 11.82 15.59 -13.73
CA LEU A 202 11.26 15.93 -12.44
C LEU A 202 12.13 15.33 -11.32
N PRO A 203 12.68 16.14 -10.39
CA PRO A 203 13.40 15.62 -9.24
C PRO A 203 12.54 14.61 -8.48
N TRP A 204 13.15 13.51 -8.06
CA TRP A 204 12.46 12.42 -7.38
C TRP A 204 13.13 12.14 -6.04
N LEU A 205 12.33 12.09 -4.98
CA LEU A 205 12.73 11.63 -3.66
C LEU A 205 11.73 10.58 -3.15
N GLY A 206 12.20 9.62 -2.36
CA GLY A 206 11.29 8.65 -1.76
C GLY A 206 11.99 7.69 -0.83
N PHE A 207 11.20 6.82 -0.23
CA PHE A 207 11.68 5.76 0.66
C PHE A 207 10.73 4.58 0.66
N TYR A 208 11.22 3.45 1.16
CA TYR A 208 10.39 2.29 1.44
C TYR A 208 9.68 2.45 2.78
N ALA A 209 8.35 2.27 2.77
CA ALA A 209 7.51 2.26 3.95
C ALA A 209 7.03 0.85 4.26
N TRP A 210 6.63 0.59 5.51
CA TRP A 210 6.03 -0.68 5.92
C TRP A 210 4.58 -0.48 6.30
N GLY A 211 3.74 -0.25 5.29
CA GLY A 211 2.34 0.11 5.44
C GLY A 211 2.16 1.59 5.12
N GLU A 212 1.47 1.89 4.04
CA GLU A 212 1.41 3.23 3.45
C GLU A 212 0.14 3.95 3.92
N LEU A 213 0.28 5.19 4.36
CA LEU A 213 -0.84 6.08 4.66
C LEU A 213 -1.13 6.94 3.44
N ALA A 214 -2.22 6.64 2.74
CA ALA A 214 -2.61 7.36 1.53
C ALA A 214 -4.14 7.53 1.44
N PRO A 215 -4.63 8.64 0.86
CA PRO A 215 -6.05 8.85 0.69
C PRO A 215 -6.61 7.96 -0.42
N VAL A 216 -7.78 7.39 -0.17
CA VAL A 216 -8.68 6.84 -1.18
C VAL A 216 -10.03 7.50 -0.94
N GLY A 217 -10.55 8.18 -1.96
CA GLY A 217 -11.73 9.01 -1.79
C GLY A 217 -11.51 10.13 -0.77
N SER A 218 -12.42 10.22 0.21
CA SER A 218 -12.41 11.28 1.22
C SER A 218 -11.60 10.92 2.47
N ARG A 219 -11.09 9.69 2.57
CA ARG A 219 -10.49 9.14 3.78
C ARG A 219 -9.05 8.71 3.55
N THR A 220 -8.23 8.88 4.58
CA THR A 220 -6.89 8.27 4.60
C THR A 220 -7.02 6.85 5.13
N HIS A 221 -6.38 5.92 4.43
CA HIS A 221 -6.31 4.53 4.84
C HIS A 221 -4.85 4.13 5.01
N LEU A 222 -4.63 3.14 5.87
CA LEU A 222 -3.43 2.33 5.81
C LEU A 222 -3.58 1.35 4.65
N HIS A 223 -2.51 1.14 3.90
CA HIS A 223 -2.45 0.27 2.74
C HIS A 223 -1.25 -0.65 2.85
N ASN A 224 -1.34 -1.81 2.22
CA ASN A 224 -0.19 -2.68 1.99
C ASN A 224 0.01 -2.91 0.50
N TYR A 225 1.22 -3.32 0.14
CA TYR A 225 1.64 -3.56 -1.25
C TYR A 225 1.46 -2.35 -2.16
N THR A 226 1.33 -1.15 -1.59
CA THR A 226 0.97 0.06 -2.32
C THR A 226 2.18 0.90 -2.66
N PHE A 227 2.09 1.66 -3.75
CA PHE A 227 3.12 2.60 -4.20
C PHE A 227 2.49 3.98 -4.47
N PRO A 228 2.21 4.78 -3.44
CA PRO A 228 1.74 6.15 -3.60
C PRO A 228 2.84 7.07 -4.13
N LEU A 229 2.44 7.95 -5.05
CA LEU A 229 3.21 9.04 -5.61
C LEU A 229 2.52 10.38 -5.29
N VAL A 230 3.32 11.39 -4.97
CA VAL A 230 2.86 12.78 -4.83
C VAL A 230 3.72 13.67 -5.69
N ALA A 231 3.11 14.34 -6.66
CA ALA A 231 3.75 15.46 -7.31
C ALA A 231 3.42 16.74 -6.54
N LEU A 232 4.47 17.45 -6.09
CA LEU A 232 4.36 18.80 -5.60
C LEU A 232 4.40 19.75 -6.80
N CYS A 233 3.34 20.51 -6.98
CA CYS A 233 3.20 21.50 -8.04
C CYS A 233 3.19 22.90 -7.43
N ARG A 234 3.73 23.90 -8.13
CA ARG A 234 3.50 25.29 -7.75
C ARG A 234 2.04 25.62 -7.94
N ALA A 235 1.42 26.24 -6.94
CA ALA A 235 0.07 26.75 -7.09
C ALA A 235 0.03 27.74 -8.25
N ARG A 236 -0.99 27.64 -9.08
CA ARG A 236 -1.22 28.64 -10.13
C ARG A 236 -1.52 29.97 -9.44
N ALA A 237 -0.83 31.04 -9.84
CA ALA A 237 -1.24 32.38 -9.44
C ALA A 237 -2.71 32.56 -9.80
N GLU A 238 -3.55 32.89 -8.82
CA GLU A 238 -4.90 33.36 -9.12
C GLU A 238 -4.75 34.58 -10.03
N THR A 239 -5.21 34.48 -11.27
CA THR A 239 -5.39 35.67 -12.08
C THR A 239 -6.40 36.52 -11.30
N PRO A 240 -6.06 37.73 -10.81
CA PRO A 240 -7.04 38.56 -10.13
C PRO A 240 -8.25 38.71 -11.05
N SER A 241 -9.44 38.50 -10.51
CA SER A 241 -10.68 38.73 -11.26
C SER A 241 -10.68 40.17 -11.81
N PRO A 242 -11.09 40.37 -13.07
CA PRO A 242 -11.05 41.67 -13.72
C PRO A 242 -11.92 42.72 -13.02
#